data_AF-A0A7C7N843-F1
#
_entry.id   AF-A0A7C7N843-F1
#
_cell.length_a   1.000
_cell.length_b   1.000
_cell.length_c   1.000
_cell.angle_alpha   90.00
_cell.angle_beta   90.00
_cell.angle_gamma   90.00
#
_symmetry.space_group_name_H-M   'P 1'
#
loop_
_entity.id
_entity.type
_entity.pdbx_description
1 polymer ?
#
loop_
_entity_poly.entity_id
_entity_poly.type
_entity_poly.pdbx_seq_one_letter_code
_entity_poly.pdbx_strand_id
1 'polypeptide(L)'
;MPNSDRRVEVALHYFRMAQEKWTSSVLREKNPDPVAVKQLWEAVNSVLQAYCRGMNFTRHGVPKEHFPVIVADFLSDQVDYILQGRTPRPIKDMVRPGSPGVGSVERTDIGMAVGYIRAAKTGLIKDKHPVKTIAGLYGVTDRAVRYWKTKYKQIQPDFFPNLDSVELGERLAQAVKDAGFRYQRGGRGSKGRDEFPRPNKRQSETAR
;
A
#
# COMPACT_ATOMS: atom_id res chain seq x y z
N MET A 1 -3.74 4.49 20.25
CA MET A 1 -2.53 3.64 20.32
C MET A 1 -1.35 4.57 20.60
N PRO A 2 -0.55 4.31 21.64
CA PRO A 2 0.49 5.22 22.10
C PRO A 2 1.68 5.24 21.12
N ASN A 3 2.45 6.32 21.14
CA ASN A 3 3.52 6.66 20.18
C ASN A 3 4.76 5.73 20.20
N SER A 4 4.80 4.67 21.01
CA SER A 4 5.94 3.75 21.16
C SER A 4 6.08 2.72 20.05
N ASP A 5 4.99 2.30 19.39
CA ASP A 5 4.98 1.25 18.34
C ASP A 5 5.51 1.72 16.98
N ARG A 6 6.33 2.76 16.96
CA ARG A 6 6.57 3.60 15.78
C ARG A 6 8.05 3.83 15.46
N ARG A 7 8.96 3.26 16.24
CA ARG A 7 10.42 3.28 16.07
C ARG A 7 10.90 2.10 15.23
N VAL A 8 12.03 2.26 14.53
CA VAL A 8 12.63 1.20 13.71
C VAL A 8 13.04 0.02 14.60
N GLU A 9 13.58 0.28 15.79
CA GLU A 9 13.96 -0.75 16.77
C GLU A 9 12.80 -1.68 17.16
N VAL A 10 11.62 -1.11 17.43
CA VAL A 10 10.42 -1.87 17.83
C VAL A 10 9.93 -2.73 16.66
N ALA A 11 9.86 -2.14 15.46
CA ALA A 11 9.50 -2.87 14.25
C ALA A 11 10.52 -4.00 13.91
N LEU A 12 11.80 -3.76 14.17
CA LEU A 12 12.86 -4.74 13.99
C LEU A 12 12.74 -5.92 14.95
N HIS A 13 12.35 -5.68 16.20
CA HIS A 13 12.09 -6.77 17.15
C HIS A 13 10.96 -7.68 16.64
N TYR A 14 9.86 -7.09 16.15
CA TYR A 14 8.78 -7.86 15.52
C TYR A 14 9.25 -8.64 14.28
N PHE A 15 10.12 -8.05 13.46
CA PHE A 15 10.71 -8.74 12.31
C PHE A 15 11.51 -9.97 12.73
N ARG A 16 12.39 -9.86 13.73
CA ARG A 16 13.18 -11.00 14.21
C ARG A 16 12.30 -12.15 14.70
N MET A 17 11.28 -11.85 15.50
CA MET A 17 10.33 -12.88 15.96
C MET A 17 9.58 -13.53 14.80
N ALA A 18 9.16 -12.75 13.80
CA ALA A 18 8.43 -13.27 12.65
C ALA A 18 9.33 -14.11 11.74
N GLN A 19 10.59 -13.71 11.56
CA GLN A 19 11.60 -14.45 10.80
C GLN A 19 11.92 -15.79 11.45
N GLU A 20 12.06 -15.84 12.78
CA GLU A 20 12.29 -17.08 13.52
C GLU A 20 11.09 -18.04 13.39
N LYS A 21 9.86 -17.53 13.53
CA LYS A 21 8.63 -18.31 13.33
C LYS A 21 8.54 -18.87 11.92
N TRP A 22 8.81 -18.05 10.90
CA TRP A 22 8.77 -18.48 9.51
C TRP A 22 9.85 -19.53 9.22
N THR A 23 11.08 -19.30 9.65
CA THR A 23 12.19 -20.25 9.49
C THR A 23 11.86 -21.59 10.16
N SER A 24 11.35 -21.55 11.39
CA SER A 24 10.91 -22.75 12.11
C SER A 24 9.81 -23.51 11.37
N SER A 25 8.87 -22.78 10.74
CA SER A 25 7.80 -23.39 9.97
C SER A 25 8.30 -24.04 8.68
N VAL A 26 9.21 -23.38 7.95
CA VAL A 26 9.85 -23.93 6.74
C VAL A 26 10.65 -25.20 7.04
N LEU A 27 11.29 -25.28 8.21
CA LEU A 27 12.09 -26.44 8.62
C LEU A 27 11.23 -27.63 9.07
N ARG A 28 10.04 -27.39 9.62
CA ARG A 28 9.16 -28.44 10.18
C ARG A 28 8.15 -29.00 9.19
N GLU A 29 7.72 -28.19 8.22
CA GLU A 29 6.60 -28.52 7.35
C GLU A 29 6.98 -28.50 5.87
N LYS A 30 6.34 -29.38 5.07
CA LYS A 30 6.51 -29.38 3.61
C LYS A 30 6.09 -28.05 2.97
N ASN A 31 5.10 -27.38 3.57
CA ASN A 31 4.64 -26.03 3.23
C ASN A 31 4.64 -25.18 4.50
N PRO A 32 5.19 -23.96 4.50
CA PRO A 32 5.18 -23.11 5.69
C PRO A 32 3.78 -22.59 6.03
N ASP A 33 3.56 -22.35 7.31
CA ASP A 33 2.35 -21.78 7.90
C ASP A 33 2.03 -20.43 7.23
N PRO A 34 0.88 -20.31 6.53
CA PRO A 34 0.46 -19.07 5.89
C PRO A 34 0.33 -17.88 6.85
N VAL A 35 0.14 -18.12 8.15
CA VAL A 35 0.12 -17.07 9.18
C VAL A 35 1.53 -16.58 9.46
N ALA A 36 2.52 -17.48 9.61
CA ALA A 36 3.91 -17.12 9.82
C ALA A 36 4.49 -16.31 8.64
N VAL A 37 4.23 -16.74 7.40
CA VAL A 37 4.66 -15.99 6.20
C VAL A 37 4.01 -14.60 6.17
N LYS A 38 2.72 -14.49 6.51
CA LYS A 38 2.04 -13.20 6.55
C LYS A 38 2.62 -12.27 7.62
N GLN A 39 2.88 -12.79 8.82
CA GLN A 39 3.49 -12.03 9.92
C GLN A 39 4.88 -11.52 9.54
N LEU A 40 5.68 -12.32 8.82
CA LEU A 40 6.98 -11.91 8.30
C LEU A 40 6.85 -10.67 7.40
N TRP A 41 5.96 -10.71 6.40
CA TRP A 41 5.77 -9.57 5.50
C TRP A 41 5.13 -8.34 6.17
N GLU A 42 4.25 -8.55 7.14
CA GLU A 42 3.70 -7.46 7.97
C GLU A 42 4.81 -6.78 8.79
N ALA A 43 5.76 -7.55 9.33
CA ALA A 43 6.90 -7.02 10.06
C ALA A 43 7.89 -6.29 9.15
N VAL A 44 8.20 -6.85 7.97
CA VAL A 44 9.00 -6.16 6.93
C VAL A 44 8.38 -4.81 6.57
N ASN A 45 7.07 -4.79 6.26
CA ASN A 45 6.36 -3.55 5.95
C ASN A 45 6.38 -2.58 7.14
N SER A 46 6.29 -3.06 8.38
CA SER A 46 6.36 -2.22 9.58
C SER A 46 7.73 -1.54 9.74
N VAL A 47 8.82 -2.27 9.49
CA VAL A 47 10.19 -1.71 9.49
C VAL A 47 10.34 -0.65 8.41
N LEU A 48 9.93 -0.95 7.18
CA LEU A 48 9.99 -0.01 6.06
C LEU A 48 9.18 1.26 6.35
N GLN A 49 7.96 1.11 6.89
CA GLN A 49 7.14 2.25 7.27
C GLN A 49 7.73 3.06 8.42
N ALA A 50 8.34 2.41 9.42
CA ALA A 50 9.00 3.11 10.52
C ALA A 50 10.21 3.91 10.00
N TYR A 51 11.03 3.28 9.16
CA TYR A 51 12.24 3.90 8.60
C TYR A 51 11.91 5.08 7.67
N CYS A 52 10.93 4.92 6.78
CA CYS A 52 10.55 5.93 5.78
C CYS A 52 9.67 7.07 6.33
N ARG A 53 9.36 7.10 7.64
CA ARG A 53 8.59 8.20 8.22
C ARG A 53 9.40 9.48 8.26
N GLY A 54 8.77 10.62 7.96
CA GLY A 54 9.42 11.92 8.05
C GLY A 54 10.05 12.22 9.41
N MET A 55 9.48 11.68 10.51
CA MET A 55 10.06 11.84 11.85
C MET A 55 11.40 11.12 12.05
N ASN A 56 11.70 10.08 11.26
CA ASN A 56 12.98 9.38 11.30
C ASN A 56 14.09 10.16 10.57
N PHE A 57 13.78 11.25 9.87
CA PHE A 57 14.80 12.05 9.19
C PHE A 57 15.03 13.38 9.92
N THR A 58 16.26 13.85 9.88
CA THR A 58 16.61 15.23 10.22
C THR A 58 16.10 16.17 9.12
N ARG A 59 16.13 17.49 9.38
CA ARG A 59 15.79 18.50 8.37
C ARG A 59 16.64 18.39 7.09
N HIS A 60 17.84 17.81 7.19
CA HIS A 60 18.77 17.62 6.08
C HIS A 60 18.63 16.26 5.39
N GLY A 61 17.59 15.48 5.70
CA GLY A 61 17.35 14.18 5.08
C GLY A 61 18.26 13.05 5.60
N VAL A 62 19.00 13.28 6.69
CA VAL A 62 19.81 12.24 7.34
C VAL A 62 18.91 11.40 8.26
N PRO A 63 18.91 10.06 8.17
CA PRO A 63 18.13 9.20 9.06
C PRO A 63 18.67 9.25 10.50
N LYS A 64 17.76 9.25 11.48
CA LYS A 64 18.04 9.22 12.92
C LYS A 64 18.29 7.80 13.40
N GLU A 65 17.50 6.84 12.91
CA GLU A 65 17.72 5.40 13.11
C GLU A 65 18.23 4.80 11.79
N HIS A 66 19.28 3.98 11.87
CA HIS A 66 19.83 3.28 10.70
C HIS A 66 18.85 2.23 10.16
N PHE A 67 18.95 1.95 8.86
CA PHE A 67 18.16 0.87 8.28
C PHE A 67 18.70 -0.48 8.79
N PRO A 68 17.84 -1.40 9.29
CA PRO A 68 18.33 -2.65 9.85
C PRO A 68 18.98 -3.53 8.78
N VAL A 69 20.26 -3.87 8.97
CA VAL A 69 21.05 -4.71 8.04
C VAL A 69 20.35 -6.03 7.76
N ILE A 70 19.83 -6.71 8.78
CA ILE A 70 19.13 -7.99 8.61
C ILE A 70 17.89 -7.90 7.68
N VAL A 71 17.22 -6.75 7.64
CA VAL A 71 16.09 -6.53 6.73
C VAL A 71 16.60 -6.20 5.33
N ALA A 72 17.72 -5.47 5.21
CA ALA A 72 18.39 -5.22 3.95
C ALA A 72 18.85 -6.53 3.29
N ASP A 73 19.54 -7.39 4.05
CA ASP A 73 20.00 -8.70 3.60
C ASP A 73 18.81 -9.57 3.16
N PHE A 74 17.76 -9.66 3.99
CA PHE A 74 16.55 -10.40 3.64
C PHE A 74 15.94 -9.92 2.32
N LEU A 75 15.81 -8.60 2.12
CA LEU A 75 15.27 -8.02 0.89
C LEU A 75 16.20 -8.21 -0.30
N SER A 76 17.52 -8.11 -0.09
CA SER A 76 18.55 -8.34 -1.12
C SER A 76 18.43 -9.75 -1.69
N ASP A 77 18.27 -10.76 -0.84
CA ASP A 77 18.04 -12.14 -1.27
C ASP A 77 16.79 -12.24 -2.16
N GLN A 78 15.69 -11.56 -1.79
CA GLN A 78 14.47 -11.58 -2.59
C GLN A 78 14.68 -10.95 -3.97
N VAL A 79 15.46 -9.86 -4.04
CA VAL A 79 15.78 -9.19 -5.30
C VAL A 79 16.65 -10.08 -6.18
N ASP A 80 17.65 -10.77 -5.62
CA ASP A 80 18.51 -11.70 -6.37
C ASP A 80 17.67 -12.82 -7.03
N TYR A 81 16.77 -13.46 -6.28
CA TYR A 81 15.85 -14.46 -6.83
C TYR A 81 15.05 -13.90 -8.03
N ILE A 82 14.52 -12.67 -7.91
CA ILE A 82 13.74 -12.03 -8.97
C ILE A 82 14.61 -11.77 -10.21
N LEU A 83 15.84 -11.28 -10.02
CA LEU A 83 16.79 -11.04 -11.11
C LEU A 83 17.14 -12.35 -11.85
N GLN A 84 17.15 -13.48 -11.15
CA GLN A 84 17.31 -14.81 -11.75
C GLN A 84 16.03 -15.38 -12.39
N GLY A 85 14.97 -14.59 -12.50
CA GLY A 85 13.68 -15.02 -13.06
C GLY A 85 12.89 -15.98 -12.16
N ARG A 86 13.20 -16.02 -10.86
CA ARG A 86 12.56 -16.90 -9.87
C ARG A 86 11.70 -16.09 -8.92
N THR A 87 10.49 -16.55 -8.63
CA THR A 87 9.70 -15.96 -7.54
C THR A 87 10.28 -16.42 -6.20
N PRO A 88 10.69 -15.51 -5.31
CA PRO A 88 11.19 -15.88 -4.00
C PRO A 88 10.15 -16.68 -3.23
N ARG A 89 10.57 -17.73 -2.50
CA ARG A 89 9.66 -18.63 -1.76
C ARG A 89 8.73 -17.90 -0.79
N PRO A 90 9.19 -16.93 0.05
CA PRO A 90 8.30 -16.20 0.94
C PRO A 90 7.25 -15.37 0.18
N ILE A 91 7.55 -14.91 -1.04
CA ILE A 91 6.57 -14.22 -1.90
C ILE A 91 5.59 -15.24 -2.48
N LYS A 92 6.08 -16.36 -3.01
CA LYS A 92 5.26 -17.43 -3.58
C LYS A 92 4.25 -17.96 -2.57
N ASP A 93 4.67 -18.19 -1.33
CA ASP A 93 3.83 -18.71 -0.25
C ASP A 93 2.76 -17.70 0.20
N MET A 94 2.95 -16.40 -0.09
CA MET A 94 1.92 -15.36 0.12
C MET A 94 0.87 -15.28 -0.98
N VAL A 95 1.17 -15.75 -2.19
CA VAL A 95 0.24 -15.64 -3.31
C VAL A 95 -0.94 -16.58 -3.08
N ARG A 96 -2.07 -16.02 -2.64
CA ARG A 96 -3.31 -16.77 -2.48
C ARG A 96 -4.18 -16.71 -3.74
N PRO A 97 -4.87 -17.79 -4.11
CA PRO A 97 -5.90 -17.74 -5.13
C PRO A 97 -7.04 -16.81 -4.67
N GLY A 98 -7.43 -15.88 -5.54
CA GLY A 98 -8.50 -14.90 -5.27
C GLY A 98 -8.21 -13.54 -5.88
N SER A 99 -9.10 -12.57 -5.65
CA SER A 99 -8.81 -11.19 -6.02
C SER A 99 -7.81 -10.61 -5.02
N PRO A 100 -6.66 -10.08 -5.48
CA PRO A 100 -5.70 -9.48 -4.58
C PRO A 100 -6.36 -8.34 -3.79
N GLY A 101 -5.95 -8.21 -2.52
CA GLY A 101 -6.33 -7.08 -1.69
C GLY A 101 -5.85 -5.76 -2.29
N VAL A 102 -6.25 -4.66 -1.63
CA VAL A 102 -5.87 -3.31 -2.06
C VAL A 102 -4.36 -3.11 -1.89
N GLY A 103 -3.64 -2.83 -2.97
CA GLY A 103 -2.19 -2.59 -2.97
C GLY A 103 -1.79 -1.32 -2.21
N SER A 104 -0.49 -1.07 -2.01
CA SER A 104 0.00 0.16 -1.37
C SER A 104 -0.35 1.40 -2.20
N VAL A 105 -0.07 1.38 -3.50
CA VAL A 105 -0.45 2.44 -4.45
C VAL A 105 -1.96 2.65 -4.46
N GLU A 106 -2.73 1.55 -4.52
CA GLU A 106 -4.19 1.59 -4.49
C GLU A 106 -4.73 2.18 -3.18
N ARG A 107 -4.10 1.89 -2.03
CA ARG A 107 -4.43 2.52 -0.74
C ARG A 107 -4.12 4.01 -0.73
N THR A 108 -2.98 4.42 -1.29
CA THR A 108 -2.62 5.84 -1.44
C THR A 108 -3.64 6.56 -2.33
N ASP A 109 -4.00 5.96 -3.47
CA ASP A 109 -4.99 6.53 -4.39
C ASP A 109 -6.37 6.62 -3.73
N ILE A 110 -6.81 5.62 -2.97
CA ILE A 110 -8.04 5.70 -2.16
C ILE A 110 -7.91 6.79 -1.08
N GLY A 111 -6.74 6.93 -0.46
CA GLY A 111 -6.46 7.98 0.52
C GLY A 111 -6.62 9.38 -0.08
N MET A 112 -6.13 9.61 -1.30
CA MET A 112 -6.32 10.87 -2.03
C MET A 112 -7.80 11.18 -2.26
N ALA A 113 -8.59 10.17 -2.64
CA ALA A 113 -10.03 10.31 -2.82
C ALA A 113 -10.76 10.68 -1.51
N VAL A 114 -10.42 10.02 -0.39
CA VAL A 114 -10.99 10.33 0.92
C VAL A 114 -10.57 11.72 1.40
N GLY A 115 -9.31 12.10 1.16
CA GLY A 115 -8.77 13.43 1.43
C GLY A 115 -9.55 14.51 0.67
N TYR A 116 -9.75 14.35 -0.63
CA TYR A 116 -10.53 15.27 -1.46
C TYR A 116 -11.97 15.45 -0.94
N ILE A 117 -12.65 14.37 -0.59
CA ILE A 117 -14.02 14.44 -0.05
C ILE A 117 -14.05 15.21 1.27
N ARG A 118 -13.03 15.07 2.12
CA ARG A 118 -12.92 15.82 3.37
C ARG A 118 -12.66 17.30 3.10
N ALA A 119 -11.75 17.62 2.19
CA ALA A 119 -11.46 18.98 1.76
C ALA A 119 -12.70 19.68 1.19
N ALA A 120 -13.51 18.97 0.40
CA ALA A 120 -14.77 19.49 -0.12
C ALA A 120 -15.78 19.77 1.01
N LYS A 121 -15.87 18.89 2.01
CA LYS A 121 -16.74 19.08 3.18
C LYS A 121 -16.35 20.26 4.07
N THR A 122 -15.04 20.54 4.19
CA THR A 122 -14.53 21.66 4.99
C THR A 122 -14.51 22.97 4.22
N GLY A 123 -15.01 23.00 2.98
CA GLY A 123 -15.02 24.19 2.13
C GLY A 123 -13.67 24.55 1.51
N LEU A 124 -12.65 23.71 1.69
CA LEU A 124 -11.32 23.90 1.09
C LEU A 124 -11.38 23.75 -0.44
N ILE A 125 -12.23 22.83 -0.90
CA ILE A 125 -12.51 22.62 -2.32
C ILE A 125 -13.99 22.89 -2.55
N LYS A 126 -14.32 23.71 -3.57
CA LYS A 126 -15.70 23.98 -3.95
C LYS A 126 -16.24 22.85 -4.83
N ASP A 127 -16.77 21.81 -4.20
CA ASP A 127 -17.46 20.70 -4.88
C ASP A 127 -18.73 20.33 -4.13
N LYS A 128 -19.89 20.50 -4.78
CA LYS A 128 -21.21 20.20 -4.19
C LYS A 128 -21.49 18.69 -4.12
N HIS A 129 -20.86 17.88 -4.96
CA HIS A 129 -21.12 16.45 -5.09
C HIS A 129 -19.83 15.62 -5.11
N PRO A 130 -18.95 15.73 -4.09
CA PRO A 130 -17.60 15.18 -4.14
C PRO A 130 -17.58 13.65 -4.25
N VAL A 131 -18.61 12.95 -3.75
CA VAL A 131 -18.71 11.49 -3.91
C VAL A 131 -18.91 11.10 -5.37
N LYS A 132 -19.75 11.84 -6.12
CA LYS A 132 -19.99 11.60 -7.54
C LYS A 132 -18.76 11.96 -8.37
N THR A 133 -18.10 13.07 -8.04
CA THR A 133 -16.85 13.49 -8.68
C THR A 133 -15.79 12.39 -8.58
N ILE A 134 -15.55 11.85 -7.38
CA ILE A 134 -14.60 10.75 -7.17
C ILE A 134 -15.04 9.48 -7.90
N ALA A 135 -16.33 9.12 -7.85
CA ALA A 135 -16.85 7.96 -8.55
C ALA A 135 -16.55 8.02 -10.06
N GLY A 136 -16.74 9.20 -10.67
CA GLY A 136 -16.38 9.47 -12.06
C GLY A 136 -14.87 9.38 -12.32
N LEU A 137 -14.05 10.05 -11.51
CA LEU A 137 -12.59 10.07 -11.67
C LEU A 137 -11.93 8.69 -11.49
N TYR A 138 -12.49 7.82 -10.67
CA TYR A 138 -11.93 6.50 -10.38
C TYR A 138 -12.64 5.38 -11.17
N GLY A 139 -13.69 5.69 -11.93
CA GLY A 139 -14.46 4.69 -12.68
C GLY A 139 -15.12 3.64 -11.76
N VAL A 140 -15.58 4.05 -10.58
CA VAL A 140 -16.21 3.18 -9.57
C VAL A 140 -17.63 3.67 -9.25
N THR A 141 -18.40 2.87 -8.50
CA THR A 141 -19.74 3.27 -8.06
C THR A 141 -19.70 4.19 -6.84
N ASP A 142 -20.70 5.05 -6.67
CA ASP A 142 -20.91 5.85 -5.46
C ASP A 142 -20.87 5.00 -4.17
N ARG A 143 -21.39 3.77 -4.23
CA ARG A 143 -21.38 2.83 -3.12
C ARG A 143 -19.96 2.45 -2.71
N ALA A 144 -19.06 2.22 -3.68
CA ALA A 144 -17.66 1.92 -3.40
C ALA A 144 -16.96 3.11 -2.72
N VAL A 145 -17.20 4.34 -3.21
CA VAL A 145 -16.65 5.55 -2.60
C VAL A 145 -17.17 5.75 -1.17
N ARG A 146 -18.47 5.51 -0.93
CA ARG A 146 -19.04 5.56 0.44
C ARG A 146 -18.39 4.52 1.35
N TYR A 147 -18.15 3.31 0.87
CA TYR A 147 -17.43 2.29 1.63
C TYR A 147 -16.00 2.73 1.97
N TRP A 148 -15.27 3.35 1.05
CA TRP A 148 -13.92 3.87 1.31
C TRP A 148 -13.91 4.90 2.43
N LYS A 149 -14.87 5.84 2.43
CA LYS A 149 -14.99 6.84 3.50
C LYS A 149 -15.12 6.19 4.88
N THR A 150 -15.87 5.09 4.99
CA THR A 150 -16.06 4.39 6.26
C THR A 150 -14.81 3.59 6.64
N LYS A 151 -14.27 2.81 5.70
CA LYS A 151 -13.16 1.88 5.96
C LYS A 151 -11.81 2.58 6.16
N TYR A 152 -11.56 3.64 5.41
CA TYR A 152 -10.26 4.32 5.36
C TYR A 152 -10.30 5.69 6.03
N LYS A 153 -11.26 5.93 6.93
CA LYS A 153 -11.40 7.19 7.68
C LYS A 153 -10.13 7.65 8.41
N GLN A 154 -9.24 6.70 8.74
CA GLN A 154 -7.99 6.93 9.47
C GLN A 154 -6.79 7.20 8.55
N ILE A 155 -6.93 7.01 7.23
CA ILE A 155 -5.89 7.37 6.27
C ILE A 155 -5.96 8.89 6.12
N GLN A 156 -5.26 9.61 7.01
CA GLN A 156 -5.14 11.06 6.89
C GLN A 156 -4.17 11.42 5.77
N PRO A 157 -4.48 12.48 5.02
CA PRO A 157 -3.65 12.96 3.94
C PRO A 157 -2.54 13.85 4.49
N ASP A 158 -1.53 13.26 5.15
CA ASP A 158 -0.22 13.91 5.30
C ASP A 158 0.55 13.89 3.94
N PHE A 159 -0.18 13.88 2.82
CA PHE A 159 0.37 13.75 1.47
C PHE A 159 1.13 15.01 1.04
N PHE A 160 0.76 16.17 1.58
CA PHE A 160 1.35 17.45 1.25
C PHE A 160 1.64 18.25 2.52
N PRO A 161 2.70 17.89 3.27
CA PRO A 161 3.09 18.64 4.45
C PRO A 161 3.54 20.05 4.05
N ASN A 162 3.23 21.05 4.88
CA ASN A 162 3.67 22.45 4.77
C ASN A 162 3.06 23.29 3.63
N LEU A 163 1.95 22.86 3.03
CA LEU A 163 1.18 23.73 2.13
C LEU A 163 0.17 24.57 2.92
N ASP A 164 -0.05 25.81 2.48
CA ASP A 164 -1.17 26.60 3.00
C ASP A 164 -2.53 26.04 2.50
N SER A 165 -3.64 26.59 2.99
CA SER A 165 -4.97 26.08 2.67
C SER A 165 -5.32 26.17 1.18
N VAL A 166 -4.86 27.20 0.48
CA VAL A 166 -5.16 27.40 -0.94
C VAL A 166 -4.34 26.41 -1.77
N GLU A 167 -3.03 26.36 -1.54
CA GLU A 167 -2.12 25.45 -2.22
C GLU A 167 -2.49 23.99 -1.98
N LEU A 168 -2.89 23.64 -0.76
CA LEU A 168 -3.35 22.30 -0.40
C LEU A 168 -4.59 21.90 -1.19
N GLY A 169 -5.56 22.82 -1.34
CA GLY A 169 -6.78 22.59 -2.11
C GLY A 169 -6.49 22.29 -3.58
N GLU A 170 -5.66 23.12 -4.21
CA GLU A 170 -5.26 22.96 -5.61
C GLU A 170 -4.45 21.69 -5.84
N ARG A 171 -3.44 21.44 -4.99
CA ARG A 171 -2.58 20.26 -5.11
C ARG A 171 -3.36 18.98 -4.95
N LEU A 172 -4.32 18.94 -4.01
CA LEU A 172 -5.19 17.78 -3.80
C LEU A 172 -6.16 17.57 -4.97
N ALA A 173 -6.72 18.65 -5.54
CA ALA A 173 -7.59 18.57 -6.70
C ALA A 173 -6.88 18.05 -7.97
N GLN A 174 -5.58 18.32 -8.11
CA GLN A 174 -4.77 17.73 -9.18
C GLN A 174 -4.38 16.27 -8.86
N ALA A 175 -3.85 16.02 -7.67
CA ALA A 175 -3.37 14.70 -7.27
C ALA A 175 -4.46 13.62 -7.30
N VAL A 176 -5.72 13.99 -7.01
CA VAL A 176 -6.85 13.05 -7.05
C VAL A 176 -7.20 12.60 -8.47
N LYS A 177 -6.95 13.44 -9.49
CA LYS A 177 -7.15 13.06 -10.90
C LYS A 177 -6.10 12.03 -11.33
N ASP A 178 -4.84 12.29 -11.00
CA ASP A 178 -3.73 11.38 -11.31
C ASP A 178 -3.91 10.03 -10.59
N ALA A 179 -4.37 10.08 -9.35
CA ALA A 179 -4.72 8.89 -8.57
C ALA A 179 -5.89 8.11 -9.20
N GLY A 180 -6.94 8.79 -9.65
CA GLY A 180 -8.04 8.17 -10.38
C GLY A 180 -7.58 7.46 -11.65
N PHE A 181 -6.71 8.10 -12.44
CA PHE A 181 -6.13 7.49 -13.64
C PHE A 181 -5.29 6.25 -13.34
N ARG A 182 -4.39 6.31 -12.34
CA ARG A 182 -3.60 5.14 -11.90
C ARG A 182 -4.49 3.99 -11.43
N TYR A 183 -5.51 4.31 -10.65
CA TYR A 183 -6.46 3.33 -10.12
C TYR A 183 -7.19 2.59 -11.25
N GLN A 184 -7.68 3.31 -12.26
CA GLN A 184 -8.34 2.72 -13.43
C GLN A 184 -7.39 1.84 -14.25
N ARG A 185 -6.17 2.31 -14.53
CA ARG A 185 -5.15 1.56 -15.28
C ARG A 185 -4.73 0.27 -14.57
N GLY A 186 -4.84 0.20 -13.25
CA GLY A 186 -4.68 -1.03 -12.47
C GLY A 186 -5.78 -2.08 -12.69
N GLY A 187 -6.72 -1.87 -13.62
CA GLY A 187 -7.86 -2.75 -13.88
C GLY A 187 -8.88 -2.73 -12.74
N ARG A 188 -8.89 -1.66 -11.93
CA ARG A 188 -9.81 -1.48 -10.80
C ARG A 188 -10.83 -0.40 -11.18
N GLY A 189 -12.07 -0.84 -11.39
CA GLY A 189 -13.17 0.00 -11.87
C GLY A 189 -14.15 -0.85 -12.68
N SER A 190 -15.34 -0.34 -12.99
CA SER A 190 -16.16 -0.92 -14.07
C SER A 190 -15.53 -0.58 -15.41
N LYS A 191 -15.22 0.70 -15.64
CA LYS A 191 -14.59 1.19 -16.88
C LYS A 191 -13.16 0.67 -17.11
N GLY A 192 -12.32 0.66 -16.07
CA GLY A 192 -10.97 0.10 -16.17
C GLY A 192 -10.93 -1.41 -16.44
N ARG A 193 -12.01 -2.14 -16.16
CA ARG A 193 -12.14 -3.56 -16.54
C ARG A 193 -12.49 -3.76 -18.01
N ASP A 194 -13.17 -2.80 -18.61
CA ASP A 194 -13.52 -2.82 -20.03
C ASP A 194 -12.32 -2.43 -20.90
N GLU A 195 -11.54 -1.41 -20.48
CA GLU A 195 -10.35 -0.93 -21.21
C GLU A 195 -9.08 -1.77 -20.96
N PHE A 196 -8.92 -2.35 -19.76
CA PHE A 196 -7.80 -3.22 -19.41
C PHE A 196 -8.31 -4.54 -18.83
N PRO A 197 -8.78 -5.46 -19.70
CA PRO A 197 -9.28 -6.76 -19.27
C PRO A 197 -8.22 -7.50 -18.48
N ARG A 198 -8.61 -8.11 -17.36
CA ARG A 198 -7.69 -9.03 -16.66
C ARG A 198 -7.37 -10.19 -17.61
N PRO A 199 -6.10 -10.62 -17.73
CA PRO A 199 -5.77 -11.78 -18.54
C PRO A 199 -6.61 -12.97 -18.07
N ASN A 200 -7.34 -13.56 -19.01
CA ASN A 200 -8.26 -14.64 -18.72
C ASN A 200 -7.45 -15.87 -18.30
N LYS A 201 -7.84 -16.53 -17.21
CA LYS A 201 -7.14 -17.70 -16.63
C LYS A 201 -6.92 -18.86 -17.62
N ARG A 202 -7.67 -18.88 -18.73
CA ARG A 202 -7.61 -19.89 -19.80
C ARG A 202 -6.59 -19.61 -20.90
N GLN A 203 -6.08 -18.38 -21.03
CA GLN A 203 -5.09 -18.05 -22.06
C GLN A 203 -3.64 -18.36 -21.64
N SER A 204 -3.37 -18.58 -20.35
CA SER A 204 -2.05 -19.00 -19.86
C SER A 204 -1.82 -20.52 -19.92
N GLU A 205 -2.83 -21.32 -20.24
CA GLU A 205 -2.73 -22.79 -20.35
C GLU A 205 -2.55 -23.30 -21.79
N THR A 206 -2.61 -22.42 -22.80
CA THR A 206 -2.45 -22.78 -24.23
C THR A 206 -1.15 -22.25 -24.86
N ALA A 207 -0.27 -21.62 -24.07
CA ALA A 207 1.06 -21.22 -24.50
C ALA A 207 2.14 -22.00 -23.72
N ARG A 208 2.11 -23.32 -23.84
CA ARG A 208 3.24 -24.23 -23.59
C ARG A 208 3.16 -25.43 -24.51
#